data_AF-A0A0N0D1R3-F1
#
_entry.id   AF-A0A0N0D1R3-F1
#
_cell.length_a   1.000
_cell.length_b   1.000
_cell.length_c   1.000
_cell.angle_alpha   90.00
_cell.angle_beta   90.00
_cell.angle_gamma   90.00
#
_symmetry.space_group_name_H-M   'P 1'
#
loop_
_entity.id
_entity.type
_entity.pdbx_description
1 polymer ?
#
loop_
_entity_poly.entity_id
_entity_poly.type
_entity_poly.pdbx_seq_one_letter_code
_entity_poly.pdbx_strand_id
1 'polypeptide(L)'
;GKYLLTIPNLTILNLMYGYIRSGFEDVDIFKIDMWELSDMITNMAYDGNWKPFFKYLSEQIDKQTAIRDYLNGEKVVQGFLLAYLNVVDYYITQSETELNKGYSDIFMEPFISKYSDLQYSYLIELKYISRNEYSEKEQQKKIQDAQNQLNQYMKSDRVKNNIASTQLIKIILVYKGWELVYCEEYS
;
A
#
# COMPACT_ATOMS: atom_id res chain seq x y z
N GLY A 1 -2.18 18.79 -23.80
CA GLY A 1 -2.91 17.67 -24.43
C GLY A 1 -2.39 16.39 -23.82
N LYS A 2 -3.24 15.67 -23.07
CA LYS A 2 -2.84 14.47 -22.33
C LYS A 2 -2.90 13.28 -23.29
N TYR A 3 -1.74 12.87 -23.83
CA TYR A 3 -1.63 11.58 -24.52
C TYR A 3 -1.42 10.51 -23.44
N LEU A 4 -2.50 9.78 -23.13
CA LEU A 4 -2.49 8.68 -22.17
C LEU A 4 -2.47 7.36 -22.94
N LEU A 5 -1.28 6.89 -23.29
CA LEU A 5 -1.06 5.50 -23.68
C LEU A 5 0.34 5.10 -23.21
N THR A 6 0.44 4.68 -21.95
CA THR A 6 1.58 3.89 -21.49
C THR A 6 1.05 2.48 -21.26
N ILE A 7 1.72 1.51 -21.88
CA ILE A 7 1.38 0.09 -21.80
C ILE A 7 1.39 -0.30 -20.30
N PRO A 8 0.29 -0.84 -19.74
CA PRO A 8 0.28 -1.33 -18.37
C PRO A 8 1.39 -2.37 -18.21
N ASN A 9 2.10 -2.34 -17.09
CA ASN A 9 3.09 -3.36 -16.77
C ASN A 9 2.41 -4.74 -16.79
N LEU A 10 2.67 -5.53 -17.83
CA LEU A 10 2.05 -6.84 -18.06
C LEU A 10 2.30 -7.83 -16.91
N THR A 11 3.41 -7.68 -16.19
CA THR A 11 3.73 -8.48 -15.01
C THR A 11 2.81 -8.13 -13.84
N ILE A 12 2.51 -6.84 -13.64
CA ILE A 12 1.56 -6.35 -12.63
C ILE A 12 0.14 -6.72 -13.02
N LEU A 13 -0.23 -6.59 -14.30
CA LEU A 13 -1.52 -7.03 -14.80
C LEU A 13 -1.73 -8.53 -14.51
N ASN A 14 -0.72 -9.37 -14.72
CA ASN A 14 -0.77 -10.80 -14.42
C ASN A 14 -0.70 -11.12 -12.91
N LEU A 15 -0.04 -10.31 -12.08
CA LEU A 15 -0.06 -10.44 -10.61
C LEU A 15 -1.43 -10.02 -10.05
N MET A 16 -1.97 -8.89 -10.50
CA MET A 16 -3.32 -8.43 -10.19
C MET A 16 -4.35 -9.44 -10.67
N TYR A 17 -4.28 -9.90 -11.93
CA TYR A 17 -5.12 -11.00 -12.40
C TYR A 17 -4.80 -12.31 -11.68
N GLY A 18 -3.61 -12.57 -11.16
CA GLY A 18 -3.32 -13.80 -10.41
C GLY A 18 -3.97 -13.80 -9.03
N TYR A 19 -3.85 -12.68 -8.30
CA TYR A 19 -4.49 -12.46 -7.01
C TYR A 19 -6.01 -12.33 -7.13
N ILE A 20 -6.48 -11.59 -8.13
CA ILE A 20 -7.90 -11.43 -8.44
C ILE A 20 -8.45 -12.76 -8.98
N ARG A 21 -7.88 -13.39 -10.00
CA ARG A 21 -8.45 -14.63 -10.59
C ARG A 21 -8.41 -15.86 -9.66
N SER A 22 -7.46 -15.96 -8.74
CA SER A 22 -7.44 -17.08 -7.77
C SER A 22 -8.47 -16.91 -6.63
N GLY A 23 -9.03 -15.71 -6.45
CA GLY A 23 -10.07 -15.40 -5.46
C GLY A 23 -11.41 -14.92 -6.03
N PHE A 24 -11.46 -14.61 -7.32
CA PHE A 24 -12.55 -13.91 -8.00
C PHE A 24 -12.81 -14.59 -9.36
N GLU A 25 -13.33 -15.82 -9.33
CA GLU A 25 -14.00 -16.39 -10.52
C GLU A 25 -15.25 -15.58 -10.92
N ASP A 26 -15.74 -14.72 -10.01
CA ASP A 26 -16.79 -13.73 -10.27
C ASP A 26 -16.21 -12.32 -10.43
N VAL A 27 -16.09 -11.91 -11.69
CA VAL A 27 -15.53 -10.62 -12.14
C VAL A 27 -16.51 -9.47 -11.83
N ASP A 28 -16.83 -9.18 -10.57
CA ASP A 28 -17.56 -7.95 -10.19
C ASP A 28 -17.59 -7.59 -8.69
N ILE A 29 -16.75 -8.23 -7.86
CA ILE A 29 -16.87 -8.16 -6.38
C ILE A 29 -16.42 -6.80 -5.79
N PHE A 30 -15.57 -6.05 -6.50
CA PHE A 30 -15.08 -4.75 -6.02
C PHE A 30 -14.94 -3.74 -7.16
N LYS A 31 -15.81 -2.73 -7.16
CA LYS A 31 -15.83 -1.62 -8.12
C LYS A 31 -15.17 -0.40 -7.49
N ILE A 32 -14.11 0.10 -8.13
CA ILE A 32 -13.39 1.29 -7.67
C ILE A 32 -13.06 2.20 -8.85
N ASP A 33 -13.06 3.51 -8.61
CA ASP A 33 -12.69 4.46 -9.64
C ASP A 33 -11.16 4.55 -9.73
N MET A 34 -10.62 3.96 -10.79
CA MET A 34 -9.18 3.93 -11.05
C MET A 34 -8.61 5.31 -11.37
N TRP A 35 -9.44 6.24 -11.89
CA TRP A 35 -9.01 7.61 -12.15
C TRP A 35 -8.83 8.38 -10.84
N GLU A 36 -9.77 8.23 -9.92
CA GLU A 36 -9.71 8.84 -8.60
C GLU A 36 -8.50 8.32 -7.81
N LEU A 37 -8.23 7.00 -7.86
CA LEU A 37 -7.02 6.43 -7.29
C LEU A 37 -5.74 6.97 -7.93
N SER A 38 -5.71 7.10 -9.25
CA SER A 38 -4.55 7.62 -9.97
C SER A 38 -4.24 9.05 -9.53
N ASP A 39 -5.25 9.92 -9.43
CA ASP A 39 -5.09 11.29 -8.96
C ASP A 39 -4.60 11.34 -7.50
N MET A 40 -5.11 10.46 -6.62
CA MET A 40 -4.64 10.36 -5.25
C MET A 40 -3.17 9.92 -5.15
N ILE A 41 -2.73 8.98 -5.99
CA ILE A 41 -1.31 8.56 -6.03
C ILE A 41 -0.43 9.66 -6.65
N THR A 42 -0.94 10.45 -7.59
CA THR A 42 -0.22 11.66 -8.05
C THR A 42 -0.04 12.65 -6.90
N ASN A 43 -1.07 12.91 -6.09
CA ASN A 43 -0.96 13.80 -4.93
C ASN A 43 -0.02 13.24 -3.85
N MET A 44 0.04 11.92 -3.68
CA MET A 44 1.09 11.28 -2.89
C MET A 44 2.47 11.65 -3.43
N ALA A 45 2.68 11.48 -4.73
CA ALA A 45 4.00 11.60 -5.34
C ALA A 45 4.59 13.02 -5.36
N TYR A 46 3.74 14.03 -5.50
CA TYR A 46 4.18 15.42 -5.63
C TYR A 46 3.89 16.30 -4.40
N ASP A 47 2.83 16.00 -3.63
CA ASP A 47 2.41 16.84 -2.49
C ASP A 47 2.53 16.14 -1.13
N GLY A 48 2.88 14.85 -1.12
CA GLY A 48 2.94 14.06 0.11
C GLY A 48 1.56 13.76 0.69
N ASN A 49 0.48 14.03 -0.04
CA ASN A 49 -0.89 13.91 0.46
C ASN A 49 -1.41 12.46 0.35
N TRP A 50 -0.96 11.61 1.25
CA TRP A 50 -1.17 10.15 1.22
C TRP A 50 -2.45 9.66 1.91
N LYS A 51 -2.90 10.35 2.95
CA LYS A 51 -4.02 9.91 3.78
C LYS A 51 -5.34 9.75 3.00
N PRO A 52 -5.68 10.59 2.00
CA PRO A 52 -6.88 10.42 1.19
C PRO A 52 -6.96 9.08 0.45
N PHE A 53 -5.84 8.55 -0.05
CA PHE A 53 -5.80 7.27 -0.76
C PHE A 53 -6.31 6.12 0.12
N PHE A 54 -5.74 5.96 1.32
CA PHE A 54 -6.14 4.89 2.24
C PHE A 54 -7.56 5.08 2.79
N LYS A 55 -7.96 6.33 3.04
CA LYS A 55 -9.31 6.64 3.47
C LYS A 55 -10.33 6.22 2.39
N TYR A 56 -10.07 6.60 1.14
CA TYR A 56 -10.92 6.23 0.02
C TYR A 56 -11.04 4.70 -0.13
N LEU A 57 -9.92 3.98 -0.11
CA LEU A 57 -9.94 2.51 -0.15
C LEU A 57 -10.77 1.91 0.99
N SER A 58 -10.59 2.40 2.22
CA SER A 58 -11.39 1.95 3.38
C SER A 58 -12.88 2.18 3.16
N GLU A 59 -13.26 3.37 2.67
CA GLU A 59 -14.66 3.68 2.38
C GLU A 59 -15.24 2.79 1.27
N GLN A 60 -14.45 2.42 0.26
CA GLN A 60 -14.90 1.50 -0.79
C GLN A 60 -15.06 0.07 -0.27
N ILE A 61 -14.15 -0.40 0.58
CA ILE A 61 -14.27 -1.69 1.28
C ILE A 61 -15.52 -1.69 2.15
N ASP A 62 -15.82 -0.56 2.79
CA ASP A 62 -17.02 -0.41 3.61
C ASP A 62 -18.32 -0.50 2.80
N LYS A 63 -18.36 0.10 1.62
CA LYS A 63 -19.57 0.11 0.78
C LYS A 63 -19.88 -1.25 0.15
N GLN A 64 -18.89 -2.13 0.03
CA GLN A 64 -18.98 -3.35 -0.76
C GLN A 64 -18.74 -4.58 0.11
N THR A 65 -19.82 -5.13 0.70
CA THR A 65 -19.72 -6.24 1.65
C THR A 65 -18.97 -7.47 1.11
N ALA A 66 -19.04 -7.73 -0.18
CA ALA A 66 -18.41 -8.90 -0.79
C ALA A 66 -16.87 -8.88 -0.70
N ILE A 67 -16.22 -7.71 -0.70
CA ILE A 67 -14.76 -7.61 -0.54
C ILE A 67 -14.31 -7.85 0.90
N ARG A 68 -15.19 -7.60 1.87
CA ARG A 68 -14.88 -7.71 3.30
C ARG A 68 -14.59 -9.15 3.71
N ASP A 69 -15.31 -10.10 3.13
CA ASP A 69 -15.11 -11.53 3.37
C ASP A 69 -13.81 -12.04 2.75
N TYR A 70 -13.35 -11.39 1.67
CA TYR A 70 -12.10 -11.71 1.00
C TYR A 70 -10.88 -11.17 1.74
N LEU A 71 -10.98 -9.99 2.36
CA LEU A 71 -9.91 -9.34 3.12
C LEU A 71 -9.69 -9.99 4.50
N ASN A 72 -9.51 -11.30 4.51
CA ASN A 72 -9.25 -12.10 5.70
C ASN A 72 -7.78 -12.55 5.74
N GLY A 73 -7.00 -11.90 6.61
CA GLY A 73 -5.60 -12.21 6.85
C GLY A 73 -4.65 -11.18 6.26
N GLU A 74 -3.49 -11.07 6.90
CA GLU A 74 -2.47 -10.05 6.63
C GLU A 74 -2.01 -10.04 5.17
N LYS A 75 -1.65 -11.22 4.63
CA LYS A 75 -1.13 -11.34 3.26
C LYS A 75 -2.15 -10.95 2.19
N VAL A 76 -3.44 -11.16 2.46
CA VAL A 76 -4.49 -10.76 1.51
C VAL A 76 -4.66 -9.25 1.50
N VAL A 77 -4.67 -8.60 2.67
CA VAL A 77 -4.73 -7.14 2.78
C VAL A 77 -3.47 -6.50 2.17
N GLN A 78 -2.29 -7.06 2.39
CA GLN A 78 -1.05 -6.62 1.75
C GLN A 78 -1.14 -6.69 0.22
N GLY A 79 -1.58 -7.83 -0.34
CA GLY A 79 -1.76 -8.00 -1.77
C GLY A 79 -2.79 -7.03 -2.37
N PHE A 80 -3.89 -6.79 -1.65
CA PHE A 80 -4.90 -5.80 -2.02
C PHE A 80 -4.29 -4.39 -2.11
N LEU A 81 -3.57 -3.94 -1.08
CA LEU A 81 -2.93 -2.62 -1.11
C LEU A 81 -1.88 -2.50 -2.22
N LEU A 82 -1.05 -3.53 -2.42
CA LEU A 82 -0.07 -3.55 -3.50
C LEU A 82 -0.73 -3.39 -4.87
N ALA A 83 -1.86 -4.05 -5.11
CA ALA A 83 -2.58 -3.94 -6.37
C ALA A 83 -3.04 -2.50 -6.66
N TYR A 84 -3.52 -1.76 -5.64
CA TYR A 84 -4.00 -0.39 -5.82
C TYR A 84 -2.92 0.69 -5.75
N LEU A 85 -1.85 0.49 -4.98
CA LEU A 85 -0.72 1.42 -4.93
C LEU A 85 0.08 1.46 -6.25
N ASN A 86 -0.02 0.40 -7.06
CA ASN A 86 0.69 0.27 -8.35
C ASN A 86 -0.18 0.59 -9.57
N VAL A 87 -1.31 1.28 -9.38
CA VAL A 87 -2.19 1.71 -10.49
C VAL A 87 -1.49 2.69 -11.43
N VAL A 88 -0.56 3.48 -10.89
CA VAL A 88 0.34 4.36 -11.64
C VAL A 88 1.79 3.99 -11.33
N ASP A 89 2.69 4.31 -12.26
CA ASP A 89 4.08 3.83 -12.23
C ASP A 89 5.08 4.86 -11.65
N TYR A 90 4.62 5.76 -10.78
CA TYR A 90 5.54 6.68 -10.06
C TYR A 90 6.49 5.93 -9.14
N TYR A 91 6.13 4.71 -8.73
CA TYR A 91 6.89 3.93 -7.76
C TYR A 91 7.22 2.54 -8.30
N ILE A 92 8.42 2.08 -7.95
CA ILE A 92 8.80 0.67 -8.02
C ILE A 92 8.49 0.08 -6.66
N THR A 93 7.28 -0.46 -6.50
CA THR A 93 6.84 -0.98 -5.20
C THR A 93 7.51 -2.32 -4.91
N GLN A 94 8.00 -2.49 -3.69
CA GLN A 94 8.71 -3.67 -3.22
C GLN A 94 8.05 -4.18 -1.94
N SER A 95 7.85 -5.50 -1.83
CA SER A 95 7.24 -6.12 -0.65
C SER A 95 8.14 -7.18 -0.01
N GLU A 96 7.96 -7.42 1.29
CA GLU A 96 8.71 -8.44 2.03
C GLU A 96 8.55 -9.85 1.43
N THR A 97 7.39 -10.18 0.86
CA THR A 97 7.10 -11.50 0.28
C THR A 97 8.02 -11.88 -0.89
N GLU A 98 8.63 -10.90 -1.54
CA GLU A 98 9.58 -11.11 -2.64
C GLU A 98 11.03 -11.27 -2.14
N LEU A 99 11.31 -10.95 -0.87
CA LEU A 99 12.67 -10.72 -0.38
C LEU A 99 12.86 -11.22 1.07
N ASN A 100 13.65 -12.28 1.24
CA ASN A 100 13.96 -12.92 2.53
C ASN A 100 14.25 -11.93 3.69
N LYS A 101 13.41 -12.00 4.74
CA LYS A 101 13.57 -11.52 6.14
C LYS A 101 14.36 -10.22 6.35
N GLY A 102 13.63 -9.12 6.54
CA GLY A 102 14.18 -7.87 7.06
C GLY A 102 13.66 -6.58 6.39
N TYR A 103 12.41 -6.54 5.92
CA TYR A 103 11.86 -5.43 5.13
C TYR A 103 10.50 -4.95 5.62
N SER A 104 10.21 -3.66 5.41
CA SER A 104 8.86 -3.12 5.59
C SER A 104 7.90 -3.84 4.68
N ASP A 105 6.65 -3.96 5.10
CA ASP A 105 5.65 -4.66 4.30
C ASP A 105 5.57 -4.10 2.87
N ILE A 106 5.64 -2.77 2.72
CA ILE A 106 5.63 -2.10 1.43
C ILE A 106 6.62 -0.93 1.43
N PHE A 107 7.60 -0.95 0.52
CA PHE A 107 8.42 0.20 0.18
C PHE A 107 8.06 0.70 -1.21
N MET A 108 7.70 1.98 -1.31
CA MET A 108 7.41 2.66 -2.58
C MET A 108 8.64 3.44 -3.01
N GLU A 109 9.54 2.75 -3.71
CA GLU A 109 10.77 3.33 -4.26
C GLU A 109 10.40 4.31 -5.38
N PRO A 110 10.84 5.58 -5.34
CA PRO A 110 10.49 6.55 -6.36
C PRO A 110 11.15 6.21 -7.71
N PHE A 111 10.39 6.21 -8.81
CA PHE A 111 10.91 5.90 -10.15
C PHE A 111 11.56 7.14 -10.81
N ILE A 112 12.61 7.66 -10.17
CA ILE A 112 13.29 8.92 -10.55
C ILE A 112 13.83 8.92 -11.99
N SER A 113 14.26 7.76 -12.50
CA SER A 113 14.72 7.64 -13.89
C SER A 113 13.66 8.02 -14.92
N LYS A 114 12.37 7.87 -14.57
CA LYS A 114 11.24 8.26 -15.42
C LYS A 114 10.66 9.61 -14.99
N TYR A 115 10.59 9.87 -13.69
CA TYR A 115 9.98 11.04 -13.08
C TYR A 115 10.99 11.74 -12.17
N SER A 116 11.84 12.58 -12.76
CA SER A 116 12.96 13.22 -12.04
C SER A 116 12.52 14.25 -10.99
N ASP A 117 11.27 14.69 -11.06
CA ASP A 117 10.65 15.72 -10.23
C ASP A 117 9.76 15.17 -9.12
N LEU A 118 9.76 13.84 -8.87
CA LEU A 118 9.08 13.27 -7.71
C LEU A 118 9.60 13.87 -6.40
N GLN A 119 8.67 14.14 -5.49
CA GLN A 119 8.98 14.82 -4.23
C GLN A 119 8.96 13.85 -3.04
N TYR A 120 8.14 12.80 -3.08
CA TYR A 120 7.91 11.92 -1.93
C TYR A 120 8.07 10.43 -2.23
N SER A 121 8.60 9.70 -1.26
CA SER A 121 8.64 8.24 -1.20
C SER A 121 8.02 7.72 0.09
N TYR A 122 7.69 6.42 0.14
CA TYR A 122 6.93 5.86 1.27
C TYR A 122 7.49 4.55 1.78
N LEU A 123 7.57 4.44 3.11
CA LEU A 123 7.62 3.16 3.83
C LEU A 123 6.29 2.94 4.52
N ILE A 124 5.59 1.87 4.17
CA ILE A 124 4.30 1.52 4.76
C ILE A 124 4.47 0.23 5.53
N GLU A 125 4.15 0.30 6.82
CA GLU A 125 4.13 -0.85 7.72
C GLU A 125 2.69 -1.22 8.01
N LEU A 126 2.32 -2.46 7.69
CA LEU A 126 0.99 -2.98 7.89
C LEU A 126 0.99 -3.91 9.09
N LYS A 127 -0.08 -3.83 9.89
CA LYS A 127 -0.34 -4.80 10.94
C LYS A 127 -1.76 -5.28 10.82
N TYR A 128 -1.93 -6.60 10.89
CA TYR A 128 -3.23 -7.23 10.90
C TYR A 128 -3.56 -7.79 12.29
N ILE A 129 -4.81 -7.62 12.70
CA ILE A 129 -5.39 -8.23 13.90
C ILE A 129 -6.69 -8.88 13.47
N SER A 130 -6.87 -10.18 13.78
CA SER A 130 -8.16 -10.80 13.51
C SER A 130 -9.25 -10.19 14.38
N ARG A 131 -10.50 -10.18 13.90
CA ARG A 131 -11.62 -9.54 14.62
C ARG A 131 -11.83 -10.12 16.03
N ASN A 132 -11.53 -11.40 16.22
CA ASN A 132 -11.70 -12.10 17.50
C ASN A 132 -10.56 -11.83 18.49
N GLU A 133 -9.38 -11.44 18.00
CA GLU A 133 -8.20 -11.14 18.83
C GLU A 133 -8.06 -9.65 19.13
N TYR A 134 -8.92 -8.82 18.53
CA TYR A 134 -8.84 -7.38 18.65
C TYR A 134 -9.11 -6.89 20.08
N SER A 135 -8.20 -6.06 20.55
CA SER A 135 -8.39 -5.18 21.71
C SER A 135 -7.57 -3.91 21.48
N GLU A 136 -7.95 -2.80 22.13
CA GLU A 136 -7.16 -1.55 22.06
C GLU A 136 -5.71 -1.79 22.52
N LYS A 137 -5.52 -2.65 23.52
CA LYS A 137 -4.18 -3.02 24.01
C LYS A 137 -3.36 -3.73 22.92
N GLU A 138 -3.95 -4.68 22.21
CA GLU A 138 -3.25 -5.39 21.13
C GLU A 138 -2.98 -4.44 19.94
N GLN A 139 -3.91 -3.53 19.62
CA GLN A 139 -3.68 -2.49 18.63
C GLN A 139 -2.47 -1.62 18.99
N GLN A 140 -2.39 -1.11 20.23
CA GLN A 140 -1.24 -0.31 20.67
C GLN A 140 0.08 -1.07 20.60
N LYS A 141 0.06 -2.36 20.94
CA LYS A 141 1.22 -3.23 20.79
C LYS A 141 1.65 -3.35 19.33
N LYS A 142 0.71 -3.58 18.41
CA LYS A 142 1.00 -3.63 16.96
C LYS A 142 1.55 -2.31 16.43
N ILE A 143 1.04 -1.17 16.88
CA ILE A 143 1.58 0.15 16.52
C ILE A 143 3.03 0.27 16.99
N GLN A 144 3.31 -0.10 18.24
CA GLN A 144 4.69 -0.06 18.77
C GLN A 144 5.64 -0.98 18.01
N ASP A 145 5.18 -2.19 17.66
CA ASP A 145 5.94 -3.14 16.85
C ASP A 145 6.22 -2.57 15.44
N ALA A 146 5.23 -1.93 14.81
CA ALA A 146 5.38 -1.28 13.52
C ALA A 146 6.40 -0.12 13.56
N GLN A 147 6.35 0.72 14.60
CA GLN A 147 7.34 1.79 14.80
C GLN A 147 8.77 1.23 14.92
N ASN A 148 8.95 0.15 15.68
CA ASN A 148 10.25 -0.51 15.84
C ASN A 148 10.78 -1.05 14.51
N GLN A 149 9.91 -1.68 13.72
CA GLN A 149 10.24 -2.21 12.40
C GLN A 149 10.60 -1.08 11.41
N LEU A 150 9.79 -0.02 11.33
CA LEU A 150 10.10 1.18 10.53
C LEU A 150 11.45 1.80 10.91
N ASN A 151 11.75 1.94 12.21
CA ASN A 151 13.04 2.44 12.70
C ASN A 151 14.21 1.54 12.27
N GLN A 152 14.00 0.22 12.18
CA GLN A 152 15.00 -0.72 11.70
C GLN A 152 15.20 -0.59 10.19
N TYR A 153 14.12 -0.45 9.42
CA TYR A 153 14.18 -0.32 7.95
C TYR A 153 14.87 0.97 7.50
N MET A 154 14.68 2.08 8.22
CA MET A 154 15.41 3.33 8.00
C MET A 154 16.93 3.18 8.05
N LYS A 155 17.43 2.17 8.78
CA LYS A 155 18.88 1.91 8.89
C LYS A 155 19.42 1.12 7.71
N SER A 156 18.55 0.46 6.93
CA SER A 156 18.96 -0.37 5.78
C SER A 156 19.58 0.47 4.67
N ASP A 157 20.64 -0.05 4.06
CA ASP A 157 21.31 0.64 2.95
C ASP A 157 20.39 0.76 1.72
N ARG A 158 19.45 -0.18 1.55
CA ARG A 158 18.47 -0.14 0.46
C ARG A 158 17.64 1.13 0.50
N VAL A 159 17.00 1.43 1.63
CA VAL A 159 16.18 2.65 1.75
C VAL A 159 17.05 3.88 1.53
N LYS A 160 18.22 3.95 2.19
CA LYS A 160 19.14 5.09 2.05
C LYS A 160 19.59 5.33 0.61
N ASN A 161 19.85 4.26 -0.14
CA ASN A 161 20.33 4.35 -1.51
C ASN A 161 19.20 4.63 -2.52
N ASN A 162 17.96 4.24 -2.20
CA ASN A 162 16.86 4.23 -3.16
C ASN A 162 15.82 5.35 -2.97
N ILE A 163 15.83 6.09 -1.85
CA ILE A 163 14.94 7.28 -1.69
C ILE A 163 15.33 8.46 -2.59
N ALA A 164 16.55 8.45 -3.15
CA ALA A 164 17.07 9.50 -4.03
C ALA A 164 16.90 10.91 -3.43
N SER A 165 16.32 11.86 -4.17
CA SER A 165 16.06 13.23 -3.73
C SER A 165 14.73 13.43 -3.00
N THR A 166 13.94 12.36 -2.82
CA THR A 166 12.59 12.48 -2.24
C THR A 166 12.60 12.58 -0.72
N GLN A 167 11.58 13.23 -0.17
CA GLN A 167 11.26 13.15 1.26
C GLN A 167 10.55 11.83 1.55
N LEU A 168 11.11 11.04 2.46
CA LEU A 168 10.53 9.77 2.86
C LEU A 168 9.46 9.98 3.95
N ILE A 169 8.25 9.48 3.69
CA ILE A 169 7.14 9.44 4.65
C ILE A 169 6.97 7.99 5.14
N LYS A 170 6.81 7.83 6.45
CA LYS A 170 6.60 6.53 7.10
C LYS A 170 5.15 6.41 7.55
N ILE A 171 4.45 5.39 7.12
CA ILE A 171 3.01 5.20 7.40
C ILE A 171 2.82 3.89 8.16
N ILE A 172 1.98 3.92 9.19
CA ILE A 172 1.53 2.74 9.91
C ILE A 172 0.05 2.53 9.63
N LEU A 173 -0.28 1.34 9.16
CA LEU A 173 -1.65 0.88 8.95
C LEU A 173 -1.95 -0.26 9.92
N VAL A 174 -3.04 -0.18 10.67
CA VAL A 174 -3.54 -1.32 11.46
C VAL A 174 -4.93 -1.70 10.99
N TYR A 175 -5.05 -2.94 10.55
CA TYR A 175 -6.30 -3.54 10.11
C TYR A 175 -6.85 -4.48 11.17
N LYS A 176 -8.15 -4.33 11.46
CA LYS A 176 -8.96 -5.25 12.26
C LYS A 176 -9.86 -6.05 11.31
N GLY A 177 -9.40 -7.23 10.90
CA GLY A 177 -9.98 -7.88 9.73
C GLY A 177 -9.79 -6.99 8.50
N TRP A 178 -10.89 -6.61 7.86
CA TRP A 178 -10.91 -5.71 6.70
C TRP A 178 -10.96 -4.22 7.09
N GLU A 179 -11.28 -3.89 8.35
CA GLU A 179 -11.51 -2.52 8.82
C GLU A 179 -10.17 -1.82 9.11
N LEU A 180 -9.90 -0.66 8.50
CA LEU A 180 -8.71 0.14 8.78
C LEU A 180 -8.93 0.99 10.04
N VAL A 181 -8.41 0.53 11.18
CA VAL A 181 -8.63 1.14 12.50
C VAL A 181 -7.51 2.10 12.95
N TYR A 182 -6.39 2.11 12.24
CA TYR A 182 -5.29 3.07 12.46
C TYR A 182 -4.61 3.38 11.13
N CYS A 183 -4.41 4.66 10.84
CA CYS A 183 -3.83 5.14 9.59
C CYS A 183 -3.15 6.48 9.86
N GLU A 184 -1.88 6.42 10.30
CA GLU A 184 -1.13 7.61 10.70
C GLU A 184 0.31 7.57 10.21
N GLU A 185 0.87 8.77 10.02
CA GLU A 185 2.29 8.95 9.79
C GLU A 185 3.08 8.71 11.09
N TYR A 186 4.22 8.07 10.96
CA TYR A 186 5.17 7.88 12.05
C TYR A 186 6.38 8.79 11.85
N SER A 187 6.42 9.90 12.60
CA SER A 187 7.52 10.87 12.57
C SER A 187 8.78 10.35 13.27
#